data_AF-A0A6V7L9R8-F1
#
_entry.id   AF-A0A6V7L9R8-F1
#
_cell.length_a   1.000
_cell.length_b   1.000
_cell.length_c   1.000
_cell.angle_alpha   90.00
_cell.angle_beta   90.00
_cell.angle_gamma   90.00
#
_symmetry.space_group_name_H-M   'P 1'
#
loop_
_entity.id
_entity.type
_entity.pdbx_description
1 polymer ?
#
loop_
_entity_poly.entity_id
_entity_poly.type
_entity_poly.pdbx_seq_one_letter_code
_entity_poly.pdbx_strand_id
1 'polypeptide(L)'
;SSHRFDSRNDSLPPSNQGPNDVDYESRLKQLRRHTDWCWLNACLGIVEGDNAPVEAYLASGGDPARQLTHSEVLLLNRSSAFDVGHTLVHLAI
;
A
#
# COMPACT_ATOMS: atom_id res chain seq x y z
N SER A 1 12.25 63.46 -20.37
CA SER A 1 12.64 62.77 -19.13
C SER A 1 11.58 61.73 -18.81
N SER A 2 11.74 60.46 -19.22
CA SER A 2 12.61 59.44 -18.59
C SER A 2 12.44 59.40 -17.08
N HIS A 3 11.73 58.39 -16.58
CA HIS A 3 12.34 57.32 -15.78
C HIS A 3 11.30 56.22 -15.55
N ARG A 4 11.51 55.08 -16.23
CA ARG A 4 10.95 53.79 -15.83
C ARG A 4 11.55 53.44 -14.47
N PHE A 5 10.72 52.99 -13.52
CA PHE A 5 11.21 52.25 -12.37
C PHE A 5 10.93 50.77 -12.60
N ASP A 6 11.99 50.01 -12.44
CA ASP A 6 12.10 48.57 -12.65
C ASP A 6 12.13 47.86 -11.28
N SER A 7 11.74 46.60 -11.28
CA SER A 7 12.16 45.55 -10.33
C SER A 7 11.66 45.54 -8.88
N ARG A 8 10.90 44.48 -8.55
CA ARG A 8 11.26 43.38 -7.62
C ARG A 8 10.01 42.51 -7.39
N ASN A 9 9.88 41.36 -8.06
CA ASN A 9 10.34 40.07 -7.56
C ASN A 9 9.79 39.74 -6.16
N ASP A 10 8.59 39.16 -6.11
CA ASP A 10 8.20 38.21 -5.06
C ASP A 10 7.82 36.89 -5.74
N SER A 11 8.82 36.29 -6.38
CA SER A 11 8.77 34.88 -6.72
C SER A 11 8.85 34.12 -5.40
N LEU A 12 7.69 33.78 -4.84
CA LEU A 12 7.58 32.71 -3.86
C LEU A 12 8.33 31.50 -4.43
N PRO A 13 9.30 30.91 -3.69
CA PRO A 13 9.88 29.66 -4.14
C PRO A 13 8.72 28.66 -4.27
N PRO A 14 8.65 27.85 -5.35
CA PRO A 14 7.80 26.68 -5.31
C PRO A 14 8.30 25.89 -4.11
N SER A 15 7.45 25.81 -3.09
CA SER A 15 7.64 24.98 -1.92
C SER A 15 8.17 23.64 -2.41
N ASN A 16 9.37 23.31 -1.96
CA ASN A 16 10.12 22.10 -2.19
C ASN A 16 9.30 20.88 -1.75
N GLN A 17 8.27 20.54 -2.53
CA GLN A 17 7.56 19.28 -2.44
C GLN A 17 8.56 18.23 -2.91
N GLY A 18 9.17 17.52 -1.95
CA GLY A 18 10.12 16.47 -2.24
C GLY A 18 9.53 15.50 -3.28
N PRO A 19 10.35 14.99 -4.21
CA PRO A 19 9.89 14.29 -5.42
C PRO A 19 9.27 12.91 -5.20
N ASN A 20 8.72 12.58 -4.02
CA ASN A 20 8.53 11.18 -3.64
C ASN A 20 7.15 10.81 -3.09
N ASP A 21 6.28 11.75 -2.74
CA ASP A 21 4.99 11.43 -2.11
C ASP A 21 3.92 11.06 -3.15
N VAL A 22 3.80 11.88 -4.21
CA VAL A 22 2.83 11.66 -5.30
C VAL A 22 3.14 10.38 -6.09
N ASP A 23 4.42 10.11 -6.33
CA ASP A 23 4.87 8.89 -7.02
C ASP A 23 4.65 7.63 -6.17
N TYR A 24 4.87 7.70 -4.86
CA TYR A 24 4.60 6.61 -3.93
C TYR A 24 3.11 6.28 -3.88
N GLU A 25 2.26 7.29 -3.68
CA GLU A 25 0.80 7.15 -3.68
C GLU A 25 0.27 6.60 -5.01
N SER A 26 0.85 7.04 -6.13
CA SER A 26 0.50 6.54 -7.46
C SER A 26 0.89 5.07 -7.63
N ARG A 27 2.07 4.68 -7.13
CA ARG A 27 2.53 3.30 -7.14
C ARG A 27 1.65 2.40 -6.27
N LEU A 28 1.25 2.82 -5.08
CA LEU A 28 0.32 2.07 -4.23
C LEU A 28 -1.04 1.89 -4.91
N LYS A 29 -1.57 2.95 -5.52
CA LYS A 29 -2.84 2.88 -6.27
C LYS A 29 -2.76 1.86 -7.40
N GLN A 30 -1.64 1.79 -8.10
CA GLN A 30 -1.43 0.80 -9.15
C GLN A 30 -1.34 -0.62 -8.57
N LEU A 31 -0.60 -0.81 -7.47
CA LEU A 31 -0.50 -2.09 -6.76
C LEU A 31 -1.87 -2.61 -6.32
N ARG A 32 -2.71 -1.75 -5.74
CA ARG A 32 -4.08 -2.06 -5.32
C ARG A 32 -4.98 -2.58 -6.45
N ARG A 33 -4.74 -2.17 -7.70
CA ARG A 33 -5.55 -2.60 -8.86
C ARG A 33 -5.22 -4.00 -9.33
N HIS A 34 -3.97 -4.43 -9.15
CA HIS A 34 -3.47 -5.72 -9.62
C HIS A 34 -3.30 -6.75 -8.51
N THR A 35 -3.67 -6.39 -7.27
CA THR A 35 -3.55 -7.27 -6.13
C THR A 35 -4.79 -8.15 -5.97
N ASP A 36 -4.56 -9.38 -5.53
CA ASP A 36 -5.61 -10.31 -5.17
C ASP A 36 -6.20 -9.92 -3.79
N TRP A 37 -7.35 -9.27 -3.83
CA TRP A 37 -8.05 -8.83 -2.62
C TRP A 37 -8.62 -10.00 -1.81
N CYS A 38 -8.98 -11.12 -2.42
CA CYS A 38 -9.46 -12.28 -1.68
C CYS A 38 -8.35 -12.82 -0.77
N TRP A 39 -7.13 -12.89 -1.29
CA TRP A 39 -5.94 -13.26 -0.51
C TRP A 39 -5.66 -12.27 0.63
N LEU A 40 -5.64 -10.97 0.35
CA LEU A 40 -5.36 -9.96 1.38
C LEU A 40 -6.44 -9.94 2.48
N ASN A 41 -7.70 -10.09 2.10
CA ASN A 41 -8.80 -10.13 3.07
C ASN A 41 -8.73 -11.38 3.94
N ALA A 42 -8.32 -12.53 3.40
CA ALA A 42 -8.07 -13.73 4.21
C ALA A 42 -6.95 -13.48 5.24
N CYS A 43 -5.83 -12.87 4.81
CA CYS A 43 -4.73 -12.53 5.73
C CYS A 43 -5.17 -11.57 6.84
N LEU A 44 -5.96 -10.54 6.50
CA LEU A 44 -6.53 -9.61 7.47
C LEU A 44 -7.49 -10.30 8.44
N GLY A 45 -8.38 -11.16 7.92
CA GLY A 45 -9.33 -11.92 8.72
C GLY A 45 -8.66 -12.72 9.82
N ILE A 46 -7.55 -13.39 9.54
CA ILE A 46 -6.80 -14.14 10.57
C ILE A 46 -6.34 -13.23 11.71
N VAL A 47 -5.73 -12.09 11.39
CA VAL A 47 -5.23 -11.13 12.39
C VAL A 47 -6.37 -10.48 13.18
N GLU A 48 -7.54 -10.34 12.56
CA GLU A 48 -8.74 -9.78 13.16
C GLU A 48 -9.61 -10.82 13.90
N GLY A 49 -9.29 -12.11 13.76
CA GLY A 49 -10.07 -13.21 14.33
C GLY A 49 -11.36 -13.54 13.56
N ASP A 50 -11.48 -13.09 12.31
CA ASP A 50 -12.59 -13.40 11.41
C ASP A 50 -12.20 -14.47 10.37
N ASN A 51 -12.87 -15.62 10.43
CA ASN A 51 -12.64 -16.74 9.52
C ASN A 51 -13.43 -16.66 8.22
N ALA A 52 -14.48 -15.83 8.13
CA ALA A 52 -15.32 -15.74 6.93
C ALA A 52 -14.52 -15.42 5.64
N PRO A 53 -13.59 -14.43 5.61
CA PRO A 53 -12.79 -14.17 4.42
C PRO A 53 -11.77 -15.29 4.13
N VAL A 54 -11.30 -16.01 5.15
CA VAL A 54 -10.40 -17.16 5.00
C VAL A 54 -11.13 -18.31 4.31
N GLU A 55 -12.34 -18.64 4.79
CA GLU A 55 -13.20 -19.67 4.19
C GLU A 55 -13.54 -19.33 2.74
N ALA A 56 -13.89 -18.07 2.45
CA ALA A 56 -14.19 -17.63 1.09
C ALA A 56 -12.99 -17.78 0.15
N TYR A 57 -11.77 -17.42 0.60
CA TYR A 57 -10.55 -17.60 -0.18
C TYR A 57 -10.31 -19.08 -0.50
N LEU A 58 -10.40 -19.97 0.49
CA LEU A 58 -10.21 -21.41 0.29
C LEU A 58 -11.29 -22.03 -0.59
N ALA A 59 -12.56 -21.65 -0.40
CA ALA A 59 -13.69 -22.12 -1.21
C ALA A 59 -13.56 -21.70 -2.68
N SER A 60 -12.87 -20.60 -2.97
CA SER A 60 -12.55 -20.16 -4.34
C SER A 60 -11.40 -20.94 -5.00
N GLY A 61 -10.79 -21.89 -4.29
CA GLY A 61 -9.60 -22.63 -4.74
C GLY A 61 -8.28 -21.96 -4.37
N GLY A 62 -8.30 -21.03 -3.42
CA GLY A 62 -7.10 -20.36 -2.92
C GLY A 62 -6.11 -21.33 -2.25
N ASP A 63 -4.82 -21.06 -2.41
CA ASP A 63 -3.75 -21.88 -1.84
C ASP A 63 -3.35 -21.38 -0.44
N PRO A 64 -3.57 -22.16 0.64
CA PRO A 64 -3.16 -21.77 1.98
C PRO A 64 -1.65 -21.68 2.17
N ALA A 65 -0.86 -22.31 1.28
CA ALA A 65 0.61 -22.21 1.28
C ALA A 65 1.14 -20.99 0.52
N ARG A 66 0.27 -20.19 -0.10
CA ARG A 66 0.64 -18.92 -0.73
C ARG A 66 1.34 -18.02 0.30
N GLN A 67 2.40 -17.36 -0.16
CA GLN A 67 3.21 -16.47 0.66
C GLN A 67 2.92 -15.01 0.34
N LEU A 68 2.90 -14.16 1.37
CA LEU A 68 2.85 -12.72 1.23
C LEU A 68 4.10 -12.19 0.53
N THR A 69 3.90 -11.43 -0.52
CA THR A 69 4.96 -10.69 -1.22
C THR A 69 5.24 -9.35 -0.54
N HIS A 70 6.40 -8.75 -0.84
CA HIS A 70 6.76 -7.42 -0.33
C HIS A 70 5.70 -6.35 -0.65
N SER A 71 5.16 -6.37 -1.87
CA SER A 71 4.09 -5.47 -2.32
C SER A 71 2.82 -5.60 -1.49
N GLU A 72 2.44 -6.84 -1.15
CA GLU A 72 1.24 -7.13 -0.37
C GLU A 72 1.41 -6.72 1.10
N VAL A 73 2.58 -6.96 1.70
CA VAL A 73 2.88 -6.50 3.06
C VAL A 73 2.82 -4.97 3.13
N LEU A 74 3.36 -4.26 2.14
CA LEU A 74 3.23 -2.81 2.03
C LEU A 74 1.77 -2.35 1.92
N LEU A 75 0.94 -3.09 1.18
CA LEU A 75 -0.48 -2.77 1.04
C LEU A 75 -1.29 -3.00 2.30
N LEU A 76 -0.97 -4.05 3.06
CA LEU A 76 -1.58 -4.37 4.35
C LEU A 76 -1.19 -3.35 5.43
N ASN A 77 -0.03 -2.68 5.27
CA ASN A 77 0.42 -1.56 6.09
C ASN A 77 0.35 -1.83 7.62
N ARG A 78 0.69 -3.05 8.03
CA ARG A 78 0.65 -3.50 9.43
C ARG A 78 1.85 -4.40 9.71
N SER A 79 3.04 -3.81 9.69
CA SER A 79 4.34 -4.49 9.79
C SER A 79 4.55 -5.30 11.08
N SER A 80 3.73 -5.09 12.13
CA SER A 80 3.77 -5.90 13.34
C SER A 80 3.10 -7.27 13.21
N ALA A 81 2.31 -7.49 12.14
CA ALA A 81 1.52 -8.70 11.94
C ALA A 81 1.88 -9.44 10.63
N PHE A 82 2.43 -8.72 9.64
CA PHE A 82 2.69 -9.27 8.32
C PHE A 82 4.16 -9.12 7.94
N ASP A 83 4.77 -10.25 7.58
CA ASP A 83 6.11 -10.32 7.01
C ASP A 83 6.09 -11.02 5.65
N VAL A 84 7.10 -10.72 4.83
CA VAL A 84 7.28 -11.36 3.53
C VAL A 84 7.55 -12.85 3.75
N GLY A 85 6.81 -13.71 3.02
CA GLY A 85 6.90 -15.16 3.21
C GLY A 85 5.83 -15.74 4.14
N HIS A 86 5.11 -14.92 4.91
CA HIS A 86 4.00 -15.43 5.74
C HIS A 86 2.90 -16.04 4.88
N THR A 87 2.37 -17.17 5.36
CA THR A 87 1.23 -17.90 4.78
C THR A 87 0.06 -17.80 5.74
N LEU A 88 -1.14 -18.26 5.36
CA LEU A 88 -2.27 -18.28 6.29
C LEU A 88 -1.95 -19.04 7.58
N VAL A 89 -1.18 -20.13 7.46
CA VAL A 89 -0.76 -20.92 8.62
C VAL A 89 0.17 -20.12 9.54
N HIS A 90 1.15 -19.38 9.00
CA HIS A 90 2.03 -18.55 9.82
C HIS A 90 1.26 -17.45 10.57
N LEU A 91 0.22 -16.88 9.96
CA LEU A 91 -0.57 -15.82 10.57
C LEU A 91 -1.52 -16.31 11.67
N ALA A 92 -1.84 -17.60 11.69
CA ALA A 92 -2.83 -18.20 12.58
C ALA A 92 -2.25 -18.76 13.90
N ILE A 93 -0.96 -18.52 14.17
CA ILE A 93 -0.22 -19.05 15.33
C ILE A 93 0.08 -17.94 16.33
#